data_AF-A0A1F9S4R9-F1
#
_entry.id   AF-A0A1F9S4R9-F1
#
_cell.length_a   1.000
_cell.length_b   1.000
_cell.length_c   1.000
_cell.angle_alpha   90.00
_cell.angle_beta   90.00
_cell.angle_gamma   90.00
#
_symmetry.space_group_name_H-M   'P 1'
#
loop_
_entity.id
_entity.type
_entity.pdbx_description
1 polymer ?
#
loop_
_entity_poly.entity_id
_entity_poly.type
_entity_poly.pdbx_seq_one_letter_code
_entity_poly.pdbx_strand_id
1 'polypeptide(L)'
;MIVDVRDPDEFAKGSFKTAVNIPVEHLEKKINDLPEDKPVVFVCTTGARSGEAFYMAKDLRSSLKEVYYVEAGITFKGDGQYEIKKPKKPGSEK
;
A
#
# COMPACT_ATOMS: atom_id res chain seq x y z
N MET A 1 -1.67 0.99 10.56
CA MET A 1 -0.82 1.97 9.86
C MET A 1 -1.02 1.80 8.37
N ILE A 2 -1.27 2.88 7.64
CA ILE A 2 -1.37 2.81 6.17
C ILE A 2 -0.03 3.23 5.59
N VAL A 3 0.51 2.43 4.67
CA VAL A 3 1.78 2.69 4.00
C VAL A 3 1.51 2.84 2.52
N ASP A 4 1.72 4.05 2.02
CA ASP A 4 1.54 4.37 0.60
C ASP A 4 2.85 4.12 -0.14
N VAL A 5 2.86 3.10 -1.00
CA VAL A 5 4.05 2.62 -1.70
C VAL A 5 4.25 3.27 -3.06
N ARG A 6 3.52 4.36 -3.33
CA ARG A 6 3.67 5.18 -4.53
C ARG A 6 4.85 6.15 -4.38
N ASP A 7 5.18 6.78 -5.49
CA ASP A 7 6.17 7.84 -5.54
C ASP A 7 5.75 9.04 -4.68
N PRO A 8 6.71 9.76 -4.07
CA PRO A 8 6.43 10.91 -3.21
C PRO A 8 5.69 12.02 -3.96
N ASP A 9 5.95 12.21 -5.26
CA ASP A 9 5.23 13.14 -6.11
C ASP A 9 3.74 12.79 -6.26
N GLU A 10 3.39 11.50 -6.32
CA GLU A 10 1.98 11.07 -6.33
C GLU A 10 1.33 11.25 -4.97
N PHE A 11 2.06 10.95 -3.90
CA PHE A 11 1.59 11.16 -2.54
C PHE A 11 1.32 12.63 -2.24
N ALA A 12 2.18 13.54 -2.72
CA ALA A 12 2.03 14.98 -2.59
C ALA A 12 0.80 15.54 -3.34
N LYS A 13 0.39 14.90 -4.44
CA LYS A 13 -0.83 15.26 -5.18
C LYS A 13 -2.11 14.84 -4.46
N GLY A 14 -2.03 13.85 -3.58
CA GLY A 14 -3.16 13.37 -2.78
C GLY A 14 -2.92 11.97 -2.25
N SER A 15 -3.23 11.79 -0.97
CA SER A 15 -3.06 10.52 -0.27
C SER A 15 -4.05 10.40 0.88
N PHE A 16 -4.05 9.23 1.54
CA PHE A 16 -4.82 9.04 2.75
C PHE A 16 -4.23 9.87 3.89
N LYS A 17 -5.11 10.52 4.67
CA LYS A 17 -4.73 11.42 5.78
C LYS A 17 -3.80 10.78 6.82
N THR A 18 -3.88 9.47 7.00
CA THR A 18 -3.10 8.69 7.98
C THR A 18 -2.07 7.78 7.31
N ALA A 19 -1.88 7.89 5.99
CA ALA A 19 -0.86 7.13 5.28
C ALA A 19 0.52 7.75 5.42
N VAL A 20 1.52 6.89 5.50
CA VAL A 20 2.93 7.26 5.43
C VAL A 20 3.44 6.86 4.06
N ASN A 21 4.08 7.79 3.35
CA ASN A 21 4.70 7.47 2.06
C ASN A 21 6.01 6.71 2.26
N ILE A 22 6.05 5.49 1.75
CA ILE A 22 7.25 4.64 1.73
C ILE A 22 7.27 3.95 0.36
N PRO A 23 7.94 4.53 -0.65
CA PRO A 23 8.05 3.95 -1.98
C PRO A 23 8.54 2.50 -1.92
N VAL A 24 8.05 1.64 -2.81
CA VAL A 24 8.41 0.21 -2.80
C VAL A 24 9.92 -0.03 -2.83
N GLU A 25 10.68 0.82 -3.52
CA GLU A 25 12.15 0.81 -3.55
C GLU A 25 12.82 1.07 -2.19
N HIS A 26 12.16 1.82 -1.32
CA HIS A 26 12.63 2.13 0.03
C HIS A 26 12.03 1.22 1.08
N LEU A 27 10.96 0.50 0.74
CA LEU A 27 10.25 -0.39 1.65
C LEU A 27 11.17 -1.48 2.18
N GLU A 28 12.00 -2.10 1.34
CA GLU A 28 12.96 -3.13 1.75
C GLU A 28 13.84 -2.65 2.92
N LYS A 29 14.34 -1.42 2.84
CA LYS A 29 15.19 -0.83 3.89
C LYS A 29 14.40 -0.38 5.11
N LYS A 30 13.16 0.09 4.91
CA LYS A 30 12.25 0.59 5.95
C LYS A 30 11.42 -0.51 6.61
N ILE A 31 11.47 -1.74 6.12
CA ILE A 31 10.64 -2.85 6.60
C ILE A 31 10.87 -3.13 8.08
N ASN A 32 12.09 -2.91 8.57
CA ASN A 32 12.50 -3.07 9.97
C ASN A 32 11.95 -1.96 10.89
N ASP A 33 11.57 -0.82 10.32
CA ASP A 33 10.99 0.32 11.05
C ASP A 33 9.47 0.16 11.23
N LEU A 34 8.85 -0.78 10.51
CA LEU A 34 7.41 -1.00 10.59
C LEU A 34 7.02 -1.46 12.02
N PRO A 35 5.86 -1.04 12.52
CA PRO A 35 5.40 -1.48 13.82
C PRO A 35 4.87 -2.92 13.77
N GLU A 36 5.35 -3.77 14.67
CA GLU A 36 4.88 -5.16 14.80
C GLU A 36 3.63 -5.29 15.67
N ASP A 37 3.36 -4.27 16.48
CA ASP A 37 2.25 -4.21 17.44
C ASP A 37 0.92 -3.79 16.79
N LYS A 38 0.93 -3.36 15.53
CA LYS A 38 -0.26 -2.81 14.86
C LYS A 38 -0.32 -3.22 13.38
N PRO A 39 -1.54 -3.40 12.83
CA PRO A 39 -1.72 -3.85 11.46
C PRO A 39 -1.14 -2.86 10.46
N VAL A 40 -0.33 -3.34 9.52
CA VAL A 40 0.26 -2.55 8.42
C VAL A 40 -0.52 -2.82 7.14
N VAL A 41 -1.00 -1.75 6.50
CA VAL A 41 -1.80 -1.83 5.27
C VAL A 41 -1.08 -1.11 4.15
N PHE A 42 -0.62 -1.85 3.14
CA PHE A 42 0.01 -1.28 1.95
C PHE A 42 -1.03 -0.81 0.93
N VAL A 43 -0.80 0.37 0.36
CA VAL A 43 -1.72 0.98 -0.59
C VAL A 43 -0.99 1.56 -1.79
N CYS A 44 -1.58 1.40 -2.98
CA CYS A 44 -1.10 2.03 -4.21
C CYS A 44 -2.28 2.38 -5.13
N THR A 45 -1.97 2.88 -6.33
CA THR A 45 -2.96 3.35 -7.32
C THR A 45 -3.76 2.19 -7.94
N THR A 46 -3.21 0.98 -8.03
CA THR A 46 -3.82 -0.13 -8.79
C THR A 46 -3.89 -1.47 -8.06
N GLY A 47 -3.23 -1.61 -6.91
CA GLY A 47 -3.04 -2.89 -6.21
C GLY A 47 -1.73 -3.62 -6.54
N ALA A 48 -1.08 -3.32 -7.67
CA ALA A 48 0.10 -4.07 -8.12
C ALA A 48 1.31 -3.88 -7.20
N ARG A 49 1.70 -2.62 -6.94
CA ARG A 49 2.84 -2.29 -6.07
C ARG A 49 2.58 -2.64 -4.61
N SER A 50 1.33 -2.50 -4.15
CA SER A 50 0.95 -2.85 -2.77
C SER A 50 0.98 -4.35 -2.52
N GLY A 51 0.65 -5.17 -3.52
CA GLY A 51 0.84 -6.62 -3.48
C GLY A 51 2.33 -6.99 -3.36
N GLU A 52 3.18 -6.43 -4.21
CA GLU A 52 4.65 -6.65 -4.15
C GLU A 52 5.23 -6.27 -2.78
N ALA A 53 4.86 -5.10 -2.28
CA ALA A 53 5.22 -4.63 -0.94
C ALA A 53 4.79 -5.58 0.18
N PHE A 54 3.59 -6.16 0.08
CA PHE A 54 3.09 -7.14 1.04
C PHE A 54 3.90 -8.43 1.05
N TYR A 55 4.19 -8.99 -0.12
CA TYR A 55 5.01 -10.21 -0.22
C TYR A 55 6.42 -9.95 0.30
N MET A 56 7.04 -8.83 -0.09
CA MET A 56 8.34 -8.40 0.40
C MET A 56 8.36 -8.24 1.93
N ALA A 57 7.33 -7.59 2.50
CA ALA A 57 7.21 -7.42 3.94
C ALA A 57 7.14 -8.74 4.70
N LYS A 58 6.38 -9.69 4.16
CA LYS A 58 6.18 -11.01 4.75
C LYS A 58 7.44 -11.88 4.66
N ASP A 59 8.19 -11.75 3.57
CA ASP A 59 9.42 -12.49 3.31
C ASP A 59 10.58 -11.95 4.17
N LEU A 60 10.79 -10.63 4.15
CA LEU A 60 11.86 -9.99 4.92
C LEU A 60 11.58 -9.95 6.43
N ARG A 61 10.31 -9.83 6.83
CA ARG A 61 9.93 -9.64 8.22
C ARG A 61 8.73 -10.50 8.61
N SER A 62 8.98 -11.80 8.74
CA SER A 62 7.99 -12.78 9.16
C SER A 62 7.43 -12.57 10.57
N SER A 63 8.02 -11.68 11.37
CA SER A 63 7.51 -11.28 12.68
C SER A 63 6.30 -10.33 12.60
N LEU A 64 6.07 -9.68 11.46
CA LEU A 64 4.84 -8.92 11.20
C LEU A 64 3.67 -9.89 11.02
N LYS A 65 2.85 -10.02 12.06
CA LYS A 65 1.67 -10.90 12.03
C LYS A 65 0.51 -10.32 11.25
N GLU A 66 0.36 -9.01 11.29
CA GLU A 66 -0.78 -8.29 10.74
C GLU A 66 -0.36 -7.38 9.58
N VAL A 67 -0.13 -8.00 8.42
CA VAL A 67 0.16 -7.27 7.18
C VAL A 67 -1.00 -7.46 6.22
N TYR A 68 -1.42 -6.39 5.57
CA TYR A 68 -2.48 -6.37 4.58
C TYR A 68 -2.09 -5.48 3.40
N TYR A 69 -2.72 -5.68 2.25
CA TYR A 69 -2.60 -4.76 1.12
C TYR A 69 -3.96 -4.47 0.52
N VAL A 70 -4.09 -3.29 -0.06
CA VAL A 70 -5.27 -2.88 -0.80
C VAL A 70 -5.07 -3.28 -2.25
N GLU A 71 -5.85 -4.25 -2.70
CA GLU A 71 -6.03 -4.59 -4.11
C GLU A 71 -7.22 -3.77 -4.64
N ALA A 72 -6.97 -2.53 -5.06
CA ALA A 72 -7.99 -1.69 -5.68
C ALA A 72 -7.37 -0.61 -6.57
N GLY A 73 -8.13 -0.16 -7.56
CA GLY A 73 -7.79 0.99 -8.38
C GLY A 73 -8.14 2.29 -7.66
N ILE A 74 -7.20 2.93 -6.99
CA ILE A 74 -7.41 4.17 -6.26
C ILE A 74 -6.97 5.36 -7.10
N THR A 75 -7.90 6.27 -7.40
CA THR A 75 -7.62 7.53 -8.08
C THR A 75 -7.74 8.67 -7.09
N PHE A 76 -6.64 9.36 -6.82
CA PHE A 76 -6.60 10.55 -5.97
C PHE A 76 -6.89 11.77 -6.86
N LYS A 77 -7.95 12.52 -6.54
CA LYS A 77 -8.43 13.64 -7.35
C LYS A 77 -7.90 15.01 -6.90
N GLY A 78 -7.04 15.06 -5.89
CA GLY A 78 -6.67 16.29 -5.20
C GLY A 78 -7.78 16.75 -4.23
N ASP A 79 -7.48 17.70 -3.36
CA ASP A 79 -8.43 18.23 -2.34
C ASP A 79 -8.84 17.22 -1.24
N GLY A 80 -8.09 16.11 -1.10
CA GLY A 80 -8.43 15.04 -0.17
C GLY A 80 -9.52 14.07 -0.66
N GLN A 81 -9.99 14.22 -1.91
CA GLN A 81 -10.89 13.26 -2.53
C GLN A 81 -10.12 12.08 -3.15
N TYR A 82 -10.61 10.87 -2.89
CA TYR A 82 -10.11 9.63 -3.46
C TYR A 82 -11.28 8.77 -3.95
N GLU A 83 -11.13 8.16 -5.12
CA GLU A 83 -12.06 7.20 -5.68
C GLU A 83 -11.45 5.81 -5.68
N ILE A 84 -12.12 4.86 -5.03
CA ILE A 84 -11.68 3.47 -4.99
C ILE A 84 -12.54 2.68 -5.97
N LYS A 85 -11.95 2.30 -7.09
CA LYS A 85 -12.52 1.34 -8.04
C LYS A 85 -12.11 -0.07 -7.64
N LYS A 86 -13.07 -0.99 -7.60
CA LYS A 86 -12.79 -2.41 -7.37
C LYS A 86 -11.78 -2.90 -8.40
N PRO A 87 -10.78 -3.72 -7.99
CA PRO A 87 -9.88 -4.33 -8.93
C PRO A 87 -10.72 -5.19 -9.88
N LYS A 88 -10.49 -5.06 -11.17
CA LYS A 88 -11.09 -5.98 -12.15
C LYS A 88 -10.37 -7.32 -11.97
N LYS A 89 -10.91 -8.20 -11.13
CA LYS A 89 -10.40 -9.57 -10.95
C LYS A 89 -10.12 -10.21 -12.33
N PRO A 90 -8.90 -10.65 -12.64
CA PRO A 90 -8.72 -11.72 -13.60
C PRO A 90 -9.13 -13.02 -12.89
N GLY A 91 -10.39 -13.43 -13.00
CA GLY A 91 -10.83 -14.73 -12.44
C GLY A 91 -12.11 -14.73 -11.60
N SER A 92 -13.05 -13.82 -11.86
CA SER A 92 -14.46 -14.13 -11.59
C SER A 92 -15.16 -14.40 -12.91
N GLU A 93 -14.74 -15.47 -13.58
CA GLU A 93 -15.54 -16.12 -14.62
C GLU A 93 -15.33 -17.63 -14.48
N LYS A 94 -16.35 -18.24 -13.82
CA LYS A 94 -16.72 -19.66 -13.75
C LYS A 94 -15.83 -20.64 -12.99
#